data_AF-A0A9P5N7E0-F1
#
_entry.id   AF-A0A9P5N7E0-F1
#
_cell.length_a   1.000
_cell.length_b   1.000
_cell.length_c   1.000
_cell.angle_alpha   90.00
_cell.angle_beta   90.00
_cell.angle_gamma   90.00
#
_symmetry.space_group_name_H-M   'P 1'
#
loop_
_entity.id
_entity.type
_entity.pdbx_description
1 polymer ?
#
loop_
_entity_poly.entity_id
_entity_poly.type
_entity_poly.pdbx_seq_one_letter_code
_entity_poly.pdbx_strand_id
1 'polypeptide(L)'
;MGFWFPNLKLGFYYPITFPLAEEKIYLLEGICVASAIYSLKDHLPLSTAIIYSDSMNMVDIFNTLKAAPSFNPILTCSINEIIKYSYDV
;
A
#
# COMPACT_ATOMS: atom_id res chain seq x y z
N MET A 1 7.27 8.98 3.25
CA MET A 1 6.79 7.60 3.05
C MET A 1 7.21 7.13 1.67
N GLY A 2 7.52 5.86 1.51
CA GLY A 2 7.94 5.32 0.22
C GLY A 2 7.91 3.81 0.20
N PHE A 3 7.90 3.25 -1.00
CA PHE A 3 7.99 1.82 -1.27
C PHE A 3 9.01 1.60 -2.37
N TRP A 4 9.54 0.38 -2.47
CA TRP A 4 10.49 0.04 -3.52
C TRP A 4 10.30 -1.39 -4.00
N PHE A 5 10.72 -1.64 -5.23
CA PHE A 5 10.80 -2.96 -5.84
C PHE A 5 12.27 -3.42 -5.80
N PRO A 6 12.65 -4.34 -4.89
CA PRO A 6 14.04 -4.79 -4.75
C PRO A 6 14.63 -5.32 -6.06
N ASN A 7 13.84 -6.14 -6.78
CA ASN A 7 14.26 -6.79 -8.01
C ASN A 7 14.50 -5.80 -9.16
N LEU A 8 13.84 -4.63 -9.12
CA LEU A 8 13.96 -3.60 -10.15
C LEU A 8 14.96 -2.50 -9.76
N LYS A 9 15.46 -2.51 -8.51
CA LYS A 9 16.25 -1.41 -7.93
C LYS A 9 15.55 -0.05 -8.10
N LEU A 10 14.22 -0.05 -8.00
CA LEU A 10 13.37 1.11 -8.26
C LEU A 10 12.60 1.47 -6.99
N GLY A 11 12.71 2.72 -6.56
CA GLY A 11 12.04 3.24 -5.37
C GLY A 11 11.20 4.47 -5.68
N PHE A 12 10.06 4.57 -5.01
CA PHE A 12 9.17 5.72 -5.07
C PHE A 12 9.01 6.27 -3.66
N TYR A 13 9.04 7.60 -3.52
CA TYR A 13 8.86 8.22 -2.23
C TYR A 13 8.11 9.55 -2.36
N TYR A 14 7.43 9.90 -1.27
CA TYR A 14 6.80 11.19 -1.07
C TYR A 14 7.52 11.92 0.08
N PRO A 15 8.11 13.12 -0.18
CA PRO A 15 8.75 13.91 0.85
C PRO A 15 7.71 14.48 1.81
N ILE A 16 7.92 14.25 3.11
CA ILE A 16 7.05 14.78 4.15
C ILE A 16 7.66 16.09 4.65
N THR A 17 7.00 17.20 4.34
CA THR A 17 7.50 18.56 4.64
C THR A 17 6.77 19.23 5.80
N PHE A 18 5.89 18.50 6.49
CA PHE A 18 5.03 19.00 7.56
C PHE A 18 5.15 18.17 8.84
N PRO A 19 4.80 18.74 10.02
CA PRO A 19 4.80 17.98 11.27
C PRO A 19 3.84 16.79 11.22
N LEU A 20 4.35 15.62 11.56
CA LEU A 20 3.60 14.37 11.61
C LEU A 20 2.94 14.22 12.98
N ALA A 21 1.60 14.22 12.99
CA ALA A 21 0.83 13.64 14.08
C ALA A 21 0.67 12.14 13.83
N GLU A 22 0.51 11.33 14.88
CA GLU A 22 0.40 9.86 14.78
C GLU A 22 -0.72 9.41 13.82
N GLU A 23 -1.89 10.05 13.89
CA GLU A 23 -3.01 9.80 12.97
C GLU A 23 -2.64 10.05 11.49
N LYS A 24 -1.78 11.04 11.22
CA LYS A 24 -1.29 11.34 9.86
C LYS A 24 -0.26 10.33 9.39
N ILE A 25 0.57 9.79 10.30
CA ILE A 25 1.52 8.72 9.95
C ILE A 25 0.74 7.52 9.45
N TYR A 26 -0.28 7.10 10.21
CA TYR A 26 -1.08 5.92 9.88
C TYR A 26 -1.81 6.06 8.53
N LEU A 27 -2.35 7.25 8.24
CA LEU A 27 -2.92 7.56 6.92
C LEU A 27 -1.88 7.45 5.80
N LEU A 28 -0.69 8.00 6.00
CA LEU A 28 0.38 7.99 5.00
C LEU A 28 0.91 6.57 4.75
N GLU A 29 0.96 5.71 5.76
CA GLU A 29 1.27 4.28 5.60
C GLU A 29 0.24 3.58 4.70
N GLY A 30 -1.06 3.82 4.97
CA GLY A 30 -2.14 3.25 4.15
C GLY A 30 -2.08 3.70 2.69
N ILE A 31 -1.84 4.99 2.46
CA ILE A 31 -1.64 5.53 1.11
C ILE A 31 -0.37 4.93 0.46
N CYS A 32 0.68 4.68 1.23
CA CYS A 32 1.91 4.08 0.73
C CYS A 32 1.69 2.64 0.25
N VAL A 33 0.99 1.81 1.02
CA VAL A 33 0.62 0.44 0.63
C VAL A 33 -0.28 0.44 -0.60
N ALA A 34 -1.32 1.28 -0.61
CA ALA A 34 -2.19 1.45 -1.77
C ALA A 34 -1.39 1.86 -3.02
N SER A 35 -0.46 2.81 -2.88
CA SER A 35 0.39 3.26 -4.00
C SER A 35 1.28 2.14 -4.54
N ALA A 36 1.80 1.27 -3.67
CA ALA A 36 2.56 0.09 -4.08
C ALA A 36 1.67 -0.87 -4.90
N ILE A 37 0.45 -1.14 -4.43
CA ILE A 37 -0.54 -1.99 -5.12
C ILE A 37 -0.88 -1.42 -6.51
N TYR A 38 -1.16 -0.12 -6.59
CA TYR A 38 -1.46 0.55 -7.86
C TYR A 38 -0.30 0.50 -8.85
N SER A 39 0.93 0.40 -8.35
CA SER A 39 2.14 0.35 -9.18
C SER A 39 2.46 -1.05 -9.71
N LEU A 40 1.79 -2.11 -9.21
CA LEU A 40 2.07 -3.49 -9.63
C LEU A 40 1.82 -3.70 -11.13
N LYS A 41 0.73 -3.13 -11.66
CA LYS A 41 0.36 -3.21 -13.09
C LYS A 41 1.43 -2.70 -14.05
N ASP A 42 2.21 -1.73 -13.61
CA ASP A 42 3.20 -1.06 -14.45
C ASP A 42 4.59 -1.73 -14.31
N HIS A 43 4.81 -2.52 -13.26
CA HIS A 43 6.15 -2.96 -12.85
C HIS A 43 6.30 -4.47 -12.63
N LEU A 44 5.21 -5.22 -12.50
CA LEU A 44 5.24 -6.67 -12.31
C LEU A 44 4.54 -7.40 -13.46
N PRO A 45 5.29 -8.23 -14.21
CA PRO A 45 4.69 -9.13 -15.20
C PRO A 45 3.98 -10.34 -14.56
N LEU A 46 4.21 -10.57 -13.26
CA LEU A 46 3.66 -11.68 -12.50
C LEU A 46 2.39 -11.25 -11.76
N SER A 47 1.44 -12.16 -11.64
CA SER A 47 0.18 -11.96 -10.92
C SER A 47 0.32 -12.07 -9.39
N THR A 48 1.50 -12.35 -8.84
CA THR A 48 1.70 -12.47 -7.39
C THR A 48 2.73 -11.47 -6.90
N ALA A 49 2.41 -10.76 -5.82
CA ALA A 49 3.29 -9.80 -5.15
C ALA A 49 3.29 -10.03 -3.64
N ILE A 50 4.37 -9.68 -2.96
CA ILE A 50 4.42 -9.67 -1.49
C ILE A 50 4.79 -8.26 -1.07
N ILE A 51 3.95 -7.66 -0.21
CA ILE A 51 4.20 -6.34 0.35
C ILE A 51 4.76 -6.49 1.76
N TYR A 52 6.02 -6.11 1.93
CA TYR A 52 6.65 -6.04 3.24
C TYR A 52 6.43 -4.65 3.85
N SER A 53 5.90 -4.61 5.07
CA SER A 53 5.67 -3.40 5.85
C SER A 53 6.11 -3.63 7.28
N ASP A 54 6.68 -2.61 7.92
CA ASP A 54 6.98 -2.58 9.36
C ASP A 54 5.76 -2.15 10.20
N SER A 55 4.70 -1.65 9.55
CA SER A 55 3.45 -1.30 10.20
C SER A 55 2.52 -2.52 10.33
N MET A 56 2.48 -3.10 11.54
CA MET A 56 1.57 -4.21 11.87
C MET A 56 0.10 -3.87 11.59
N ASN A 57 -0.29 -2.63 11.84
CA ASN A 57 -1.65 -2.18 11.57
C ASN A 57 -2.01 -2.28 10.07
N MET A 58 -1.07 -1.96 9.17
CA MET A 58 -1.28 -2.13 7.73
C MET A 58 -1.37 -3.59 7.34
N VAL A 59 -0.49 -4.43 7.90
CA VAL A 59 -0.52 -5.88 7.70
C VAL A 59 -1.88 -6.44 8.11
N ASP A 60 -2.38 -6.06 9.29
CA ASP A 60 -3.66 -6.52 9.81
C ASP A 60 -4.84 -6.02 8.95
N ILE A 61 -4.87 -4.75 8.55
CA ILE A 61 -5.96 -4.20 7.73
C ILE A 61 -6.08 -4.96 6.40
N PHE A 62 -4.96 -5.16 5.70
CA PHE A 62 -4.97 -5.75 4.36
C PHE A 62 -5.18 -7.27 4.40
N ASN A 63 -4.69 -7.96 5.44
CA ASN A 63 -4.95 -9.41 5.60
C ASN A 63 -6.36 -9.72 6.08
N THR A 64 -6.93 -8.88 6.96
CA THR A 64 -8.27 -9.13 7.51
C THR A 64 -9.39 -8.52 6.66
N LEU A 65 -9.04 -7.70 5.66
CA LEU A 65 -9.97 -6.88 4.88
C LEU A 65 -10.90 -6.03 5.75
N LYS A 66 -10.41 -5.63 6.92
CA LYS A 66 -11.18 -4.89 7.92
C LYS A 66 -10.41 -3.63 8.30
N ALA A 67 -11.04 -2.48 8.06
CA ALA A 67 -10.48 -1.18 8.36
C ALA A 67 -11.44 -0.35 9.23
N ALA A 68 -10.89 0.65 9.92
CA ALA A 68 -11.71 1.70 10.51
C ALA A 68 -12.38 2.53 9.40
N PRO A 69 -13.53 3.19 9.66
CA PRO A 69 -14.30 3.89 8.61
C PRO A 69 -13.48 4.89 7.77
N SER A 70 -12.52 5.58 8.38
CA SER A 70 -11.64 6.53 7.69
C SER A 70 -10.68 5.89 6.69
N PHE A 71 -10.41 4.59 6.82
CA PHE A 71 -9.48 3.82 5.98
C PHE A 71 -10.19 2.97 4.93
N ASN A 72 -11.50 2.76 5.06
CA ASN A 72 -12.30 2.00 4.09
C ASN A 72 -12.13 2.48 2.65
N PRO A 73 -12.05 3.78 2.33
CA PRO A 73 -11.81 4.22 0.95
C PRO A 73 -10.49 3.72 0.38
N ILE A 74 -9.42 3.74 1.19
CA ILE A 74 -8.07 3.29 0.80
C ILE A 74 -8.05 1.77 0.62
N LEU A 75 -8.63 1.04 1.56
CA LEU A 75 -8.71 -0.42 1.46
C LEU A 75 -9.53 -0.82 0.23
N THR A 76 -10.73 -0.25 0.07
CA THR A 76 -11.63 -0.57 -1.05
C THR A 76 -10.98 -0.27 -2.40
N CYS A 77 -10.33 0.89 -2.58
CA CYS A 77 -9.68 1.19 -3.85
C CYS A 77 -8.51 0.24 -4.15
N SER A 78 -7.75 -0.15 -3.13
CA SER A 78 -6.65 -1.10 -3.28
C SER A 78 -7.14 -2.49 -3.66
N ILE A 79 -8.17 -3.01 -2.98
CA ILE A 79 -8.77 -4.32 -3.28
C ILE A 79 -9.41 -4.35 -4.66
N ASN A 80 -10.08 -3.28 -5.07
CA ASN A 80 -10.63 -3.17 -6.43
C ASN A 80 -9.53 -3.31 -7.48
N GLU A 81 -8.34 -2.74 -7.23
CA GLU A 81 -7.23 -2.81 -8.18
C GLU A 81 -6.55 -4.18 -8.19
N ILE A 82 -6.47 -4.84 -7.04
CA ILE A 82 -6.07 -6.26 -6.93
C ILE A 82 -7.02 -7.15 -7.76
N ILE A 83 -8.33 -7.01 -7.56
CA ILE A 83 -9.35 -7.80 -8.29
C ILE A 83 -9.27 -7.52 -9.80
N LYS A 84 -9.23 -6.25 -10.19
CA LYS A 84 -9.23 -5.82 -11.60
C LYS A 84 -8.08 -6.41 -12.41
N TYR A 85 -6.89 -6.48 -11.83
CA TYR A 85 -5.71 -7.03 -12.48
C TYR A 85 -5.41 -8.49 -12.09
N SER A 86 -6.28 -9.11 -11.28
CA SER A 86 -6.15 -10.49 -10.79
C SER A 86 -4.81 -10.74 -10.09
N TYR A 87 -4.41 -9.79 -9.23
CA TYR A 87 -3.25 -9.96 -8.38
C TYR A 87 -3.56 -10.85 -7.16
N ASP A 88 -2.55 -11.59 -6.74
CA ASP A 88 -2.45 -12.28 -5.46
C ASP A 88 -1.42 -11.52 -4.62
N VAL A 89 -1.86 -10.92 -3.51
CA VAL A 89 -1.07 -9.98 -2.69
C VAL A 89 -1.12 -10.36 -1.23
#